data_AF-A0A438K4K7-F1
#
_entry.id   AF-A0A438K4K7-F1
#
_cell.length_a   1.000
_cell.length_b   1.000
_cell.length_c   1.000
_cell.angle_alpha   90.00
_cell.angle_beta   90.00
_cell.angle_gamma   90.00
#
_symmetry.space_group_name_H-M   'P 1'
#
loop_
_entity.id
_entity.type
_entity.pdbx_description
1 polymer ?
#
loop_
_entity_poly.entity_id
_entity_poly.type
_entity_poly.pdbx_seq_one_letter_code
_entity_poly.pdbx_strand_id
1 'polypeptide(L)'
;MMTRVEDGGIFLDGAFSKHAREGLAIEAESQPHWIGYRKHVRLQQSYGGGKLKVGDSMRTLAGKEYVQHCRRLVSPVEALPSVYDTMPTGPDAPQEHVILDENTKAQEHTYYSIGAFKVSPNNKLVAYAEDTKGDEIYTVYIIDAETRTPVGKPLVRITSDLEWAGNEALLYITMDEVLRPDKV
;
A
#
# COMPACT_ATOMS: atom_id res chain seq x y z
N MET A 1 -44.69 -21.23 21.19
CA MET A 1 -43.87 -20.27 20.42
C MET A 1 -42.44 -20.79 20.50
N MET A 2 -41.94 -21.36 19.40
CA MET A 2 -40.55 -21.81 19.21
C MET A 2 -39.63 -20.56 19.14
N THR A 3 -38.34 -20.55 19.47
CA THR A 3 -37.25 -21.47 19.08
C THR A 3 -36.04 -21.36 20.02
N ARG A 4 -35.32 -22.49 20.16
CA ARG A 4 -33.95 -22.71 20.65
C ARG A 4 -32.93 -22.42 19.50
N VAL A 5 -31.66 -22.04 19.74
CA VAL A 5 -30.38 -22.83 19.65
C VAL A 5 -29.26 -21.76 19.75
N GLU A 6 -28.43 -21.69 20.79
CA GLU A 6 -27.16 -22.40 21.11
C GLU A 6 -25.90 -21.97 20.30
N ASP A 7 -24.88 -21.59 21.09
CA ASP A 7 -23.43 -21.79 20.96
C ASP A 7 -22.50 -20.92 20.09
N GLY A 8 -21.44 -20.45 20.77
CA GLY A 8 -20.05 -20.74 20.36
C GLY A 8 -19.26 -19.60 19.72
N GLY A 9 -18.47 -18.87 20.51
CA GLY A 9 -17.44 -17.96 20.02
C GLY A 9 -16.19 -17.99 20.90
N ILE A 10 -15.06 -18.34 20.28
CA ILE A 10 -13.90 -19.03 20.86
C ILE A 10 -12.84 -18.02 21.31
N PHE A 11 -12.17 -18.27 22.44
CA PHE A 11 -10.94 -17.58 22.86
C PHE A 11 -9.75 -18.11 22.06
N LEU A 12 -8.92 -17.21 21.51
CA LEU A 12 -7.52 -17.52 21.18
C LEU A 12 -6.62 -16.48 21.86
N ASP A 13 -5.93 -16.96 22.89
CA ASP A 13 -4.77 -16.33 23.52
C ASP A 13 -3.54 -16.65 22.67
N GLY A 14 -2.71 -15.66 22.36
CA GLY A 14 -1.58 -15.85 21.45
C GLY A 14 -0.77 -14.56 21.26
N ALA A 15 0.25 -14.40 22.11
CA ALA A 15 1.16 -13.28 22.14
C ALA A 15 1.84 -13.02 20.77
N PHE A 16 1.80 -11.77 20.29
CA PHE A 16 2.71 -11.26 19.28
C PHE A 16 3.57 -10.13 19.84
N SER A 17 4.85 -10.23 19.53
CA SER A 17 5.98 -9.47 20.03
C SER A 17 5.81 -7.93 19.95
N LYS A 18 6.24 -7.24 21.01
CA LYS A 18 6.45 -5.78 21.02
C LYS A 18 7.53 -5.36 20.02
N HIS A 19 7.48 -4.07 19.64
CA HIS A 19 8.30 -3.26 18.70
C HIS A 19 7.57 -3.10 17.34
N ALA A 20 7.08 -1.94 16.89
CA ALA A 20 7.36 -0.53 17.20
C ALA A 20 6.05 0.28 17.31
N ARG A 21 6.05 1.35 18.13
CA ARG A 21 4.96 2.31 18.23
C ARG A 21 5.17 3.42 17.20
N GLU A 22 4.44 3.39 16.10
CA GLU A 22 4.21 4.54 15.23
C GLU A 22 2.71 4.58 14.90
N GLY A 23 2.09 5.74 15.06
CA GLY A 23 0.64 5.89 15.19
C GLY A 23 -0.13 5.50 13.92
N LEU A 24 -0.86 4.39 13.98
CA LEU A 24 -1.98 4.12 13.08
C LEU A 24 -3.19 4.97 13.51
N ALA A 25 -3.73 5.76 12.60
CA ALA A 25 -5.12 6.21 12.69
C ALA A 25 -5.99 5.23 11.88
N ILE A 26 -6.90 4.52 12.56
CA ILE A 26 -7.88 3.62 11.94
C ILE A 26 -9.23 4.33 12.02
N GLU A 27 -9.73 4.84 10.90
CA GLU A 27 -11.09 5.37 10.84
C GLU A 27 -11.98 4.43 10.02
N ALA A 28 -12.98 3.86 10.68
CA ALA A 28 -14.07 3.15 10.05
C ALA A 28 -15.23 4.15 9.86
N GLU A 29 -15.43 4.64 8.65
CA GLU A 29 -16.57 5.51 8.35
C GLU A 29 -17.70 4.71 7.70
N SER A 30 -18.85 4.65 8.38
CA SER A 30 -20.09 4.09 7.85
C SER A 30 -20.92 5.20 7.20
N GLN A 31 -20.88 5.31 5.87
CA GLN A 31 -21.76 6.20 5.10
C GLN A 31 -22.89 5.38 4.43
N PRO A 32 -24.16 5.84 4.41
CA PRO A 32 -25.35 4.96 4.29
C PRO A 32 -25.59 4.32 2.92
N HIS A 33 -24.81 4.67 1.90
CA HIS A 33 -24.87 4.07 0.55
C HIS A 33 -23.59 3.32 0.15
N TRP A 34 -22.65 3.24 1.08
CA TRP A 34 -21.33 2.66 0.92
C TRP A 34 -21.07 1.75 2.14
N ILE A 35 -21.79 0.64 2.21
CA ILE A 35 -21.65 -0.32 3.31
C ILE A 35 -20.43 -1.22 3.01
N GLY A 36 -19.35 -1.06 3.79
CA GLY A 36 -18.26 -2.05 3.85
C GLY A 36 -16.84 -1.57 3.52
N TYR A 37 -16.46 -0.33 3.82
CA TYR A 37 -15.15 0.22 3.47
C TYR A 37 -14.16 0.14 4.64
N ARG A 38 -12.96 -0.39 4.39
CA ARG A 38 -11.77 -0.14 5.23
C ARG A 38 -10.75 0.63 4.39
N LYS A 39 -10.62 1.93 4.64
CA LYS A 39 -9.57 2.75 4.04
C LYS A 39 -8.41 2.84 5.03
N HIS A 40 -7.26 2.29 4.67
CA HIS A 40 -6.02 2.50 5.44
C HIS A 40 -5.28 3.65 4.77
N VAL A 41 -5.46 4.85 5.31
CA VAL A 41 -4.75 6.03 4.80
C VAL A 41 -3.39 6.09 5.47
N ARG A 42 -2.31 5.95 4.69
CA ARG A 42 -0.95 6.20 5.16
C ARG A 42 -0.45 7.48 4.50
N LEU A 43 -0.69 8.62 5.13
CA LEU A 43 -0.09 9.87 4.67
C LEU A 43 1.44 9.76 4.78
N GLN A 44 2.11 9.66 3.64
CA GLN A 44 3.57 9.81 3.58
C GLN A 44 3.89 11.29 3.41
N GLN A 45 4.65 11.83 4.36
CA GLN A 45 5.06 13.23 4.36
C GLN A 45 6.13 13.44 3.30
N SER A 46 5.83 14.19 2.23
CA SER A 46 6.81 14.55 1.22
C SER A 46 7.67 15.73 1.69
N TYR A 47 8.98 15.52 1.79
CA TYR A 47 9.95 16.58 2.08
C TYR A 47 10.45 17.17 0.75
N GLY A 48 9.64 18.05 0.13
CA GLY A 48 10.01 18.74 -1.10
C GLY A 48 9.23 20.04 -1.28
N GLY A 49 9.93 21.16 -1.36
CA GLY A 49 9.37 22.52 -1.47
C GLY A 49 8.72 22.85 -2.81
N GLY A 50 7.73 22.05 -3.25
CA GLY A 50 6.91 22.28 -4.43
C GLY A 50 5.45 22.60 -4.06
N LYS A 51 4.80 23.46 -4.87
CA LYS A 51 3.47 24.06 -4.61
C LYS A 51 2.26 23.10 -4.61
N LEU A 52 2.44 21.80 -4.77
CA LEU A 52 1.39 20.79 -4.70
C LEU A 52 1.90 19.59 -3.90
N LYS A 53 1.14 19.17 -2.88
CA LYS A 53 1.47 18.02 -2.05
C LYS A 53 0.57 16.85 -2.43
N VAL A 54 1.11 15.64 -2.41
CA VAL A 54 0.36 14.40 -2.70
C VAL A 54 0.31 13.55 -1.44
N GLY A 55 -0.81 12.85 -1.26
CA GLY A 55 -1.00 11.85 -0.22
C GLY A 55 -1.33 10.50 -0.83
N ASP A 56 -0.58 9.47 -0.43
CA ASP A 56 -0.82 8.09 -0.86
C ASP A 56 -1.67 7.35 0.20
N SER A 57 -2.46 6.38 -0.24
CA SER A 57 -3.42 5.66 0.59
C SER A 57 -3.71 4.28 0.04
N MET A 58 -4.17 3.38 0.90
CA MET A 58 -4.62 2.05 0.52
C MET A 58 -6.12 1.91 0.82
N ARG A 59 -6.84 1.25 -0.06
CA ARG A 59 -8.26 0.94 0.16
C ARG A 59 -8.59 -0.48 -0.29
N THR A 60 -9.53 -1.10 0.41
CA THR A 60 -10.17 -2.35 -0.04
C THR A 60 -11.60 -2.03 -0.44
N LEU A 61 -12.01 -2.48 -1.62
CA LEU A 61 -13.39 -2.31 -2.12
C LEU A 61 -14.26 -3.46 -1.62
N ALA A 62 -15.55 -3.19 -1.36
CA ALA A 62 -16.48 -4.24 -0.94
C ALA A 62 -16.55 -5.36 -2.00
N GLY A 63 -16.41 -6.61 -1.55
CA GLY A 63 -16.39 -7.78 -2.44
C GLY A 63 -15.09 -7.96 -3.24
N LYS A 64 -14.03 -7.21 -2.92
CA LYS A 64 -12.69 -7.38 -3.48
C LYS A 64 -11.73 -7.91 -2.42
N GLU A 65 -10.85 -8.82 -2.84
CA GLU A 65 -9.92 -9.53 -1.95
C GLU A 65 -8.61 -8.75 -1.73
N TYR A 66 -8.21 -7.94 -2.71
CA TYR A 66 -6.93 -7.24 -2.68
C TYR A 66 -7.08 -5.72 -2.55
N VAL A 67 -5.99 -5.07 -2.14
CA VAL A 67 -5.95 -3.61 -1.94
C VAL A 67 -5.73 -2.86 -3.25
N GLN A 68 -6.16 -1.60 -3.27
CA GLN A 68 -5.77 -0.62 -4.26
C GLN A 68 -4.88 0.43 -3.61
N HIS A 69 -3.74 0.71 -4.25
CA HIS A 69 -2.85 1.82 -3.89
C HIS A 69 -3.28 3.05 -4.67
N CYS A 70 -3.65 4.09 -3.95
CA CYS A 70 -4.24 5.30 -4.50
C CYS A 70 -3.50 6.54 -4.04
N ARG A 71 -3.50 7.56 -4.87
CA ARG A 71 -2.93 8.88 -4.64
C ARG A 71 -3.99 9.95 -4.74
N ARG A 72 -3.88 10.97 -3.90
CA ARG A 72 -4.73 12.16 -3.97
C ARG A 72 -3.88 13.41 -3.88
N LEU A 73 -4.26 14.42 -4.63
CA LEU A 73 -3.72 15.77 -4.41
C LEU A 73 -4.24 16.28 -3.07
N VAL A 74 -3.33 16.76 -2.23
CA VAL A 74 -3.65 17.47 -1.01
C VAL A 74 -3.59 18.94 -1.34
N SER A 75 -4.74 19.61 -1.23
CA SER A 75 -4.82 21.06 -1.38
C SER A 75 -3.78 21.73 -0.49
N PRO A 76 -3.11 22.81 -0.94
CA PRO A 76 -2.16 23.52 -0.10
C PRO A 76 -2.91 24.14 1.08
N VAL A 77 -2.98 23.41 2.20
CA VAL A 77 -3.36 23.96 3.49
C VAL A 77 -2.19 24.85 3.93
N GLU A 78 -2.48 26.00 4.55
CA GLU A 78 -1.46 26.93 5.03
C GLU A 78 -0.50 26.30 6.06
N ALA A 79 -0.89 25.18 6.67
CA ALA A 79 -0.10 24.39 7.60
C ALA A 79 0.69 23.26 6.92
N LEU A 80 1.81 22.87 7.53
CA LEU A 80 2.53 21.65 7.14
C LEU A 80 1.61 20.44 7.37
N PRO A 81 1.41 19.58 6.37
CA PRO A 81 0.58 18.43 6.56
C PRO A 81 1.26 17.46 7.52
N SER A 82 0.48 16.99 8.47
CA SER A 82 0.89 16.01 9.47
C SER A 82 0.53 14.60 9.00
N VAL A 83 1.25 13.59 9.48
CA VAL A 83 0.82 12.18 9.34
C VAL A 83 -0.53 11.92 10.02
N TYR A 84 -0.95 12.83 10.90
CA TYR A 84 -2.26 12.81 11.56
C TYR A 84 -3.36 13.53 10.77
N ASP A 85 -3.06 14.14 9.63
CA ASP A 85 -4.10 14.78 8.83
C ASP A 85 -5.04 13.73 8.24
N THR A 86 -6.33 14.03 8.25
CA THR A 86 -7.31 13.16 7.59
C THR A 86 -7.32 13.52 6.10
N MET A 87 -7.07 12.53 5.25
CA MET A 87 -7.20 12.74 3.81
C MET A 87 -8.68 13.02 3.50
N PRO A 88 -9.01 14.13 2.80
CA PRO A 88 -10.40 14.50 2.56
C PRO A 88 -11.12 13.37 1.84
N THR A 89 -12.30 12.98 2.33
CA THR A 89 -13.19 11.98 1.73
C THR A 89 -14.50 12.66 1.30
N GLY A 90 -15.28 12.02 0.43
CA GLY A 90 -16.58 12.54 -0.03
C GLY A 90 -16.56 13.21 -1.42
N PRO A 91 -17.71 13.76 -1.85
CA PRO A 91 -17.93 14.27 -3.22
C PRO A 91 -17.06 15.47 -3.59
N ASP A 92 -16.73 16.30 -2.60
CA ASP A 92 -15.94 17.53 -2.79
C ASP A 92 -14.43 17.29 -2.68
N ALA A 93 -14.03 16.05 -2.41
CA ALA A 93 -12.63 15.72 -2.26
C ALA A 93 -11.93 15.63 -3.63
N PRO A 94 -10.63 15.99 -3.71
CA PRO A 94 -9.89 15.90 -4.98
C PRO A 94 -9.93 14.49 -5.57
N GLN A 95 -9.87 14.42 -6.90
CA GLN A 95 -9.90 13.16 -7.64
C GLN A 95 -8.79 12.23 -7.15
N GLU A 96 -9.17 10.98 -6.90
CA GLU A 96 -8.26 9.92 -6.51
C GLU A 96 -7.69 9.24 -7.76
N HIS A 97 -6.37 9.10 -7.79
CA HIS A 97 -5.62 8.41 -8.83
C HIS A 97 -5.21 7.02 -8.34
N VAL A 98 -5.58 5.95 -9.05
CA VAL A 98 -5.18 4.58 -8.68
C VAL A 98 -3.83 4.26 -9.30
N ILE A 99 -2.78 4.15 -8.48
CA ILE A 99 -1.42 3.81 -8.89
C ILE A 99 -1.31 2.32 -9.21
N LEU A 100 -1.80 1.46 -8.31
CA LEU A 100 -1.75 0.00 -8.45
C LEU A 100 -3.06 -0.60 -7.97
N ASP A 101 -3.69 -1.42 -8.82
CA ASP A 101 -4.84 -2.25 -8.46
C ASP A 101 -4.40 -3.72 -8.41
N GLU A 102 -4.19 -4.22 -7.20
CA GLU A 102 -3.80 -5.62 -6.99
C GLU A 102 -4.90 -6.59 -7.44
N ASN A 103 -6.17 -6.19 -7.42
CA ASN A 103 -7.25 -7.07 -7.87
C ASN A 103 -7.17 -7.34 -9.36
N THR A 104 -6.84 -6.33 -10.17
CA THR A 104 -6.63 -6.52 -11.61
C THR A 104 -5.44 -7.41 -11.88
N LYS A 105 -4.35 -7.21 -11.12
CA LYS A 105 -3.12 -7.97 -11.30
C LYS A 105 -3.27 -9.43 -10.86
N ALA A 106 -4.06 -9.70 -9.82
CA ALA A 106 -4.30 -11.03 -9.29
C ALA A 106 -5.19 -11.93 -10.17
N GLN A 107 -5.93 -11.39 -11.15
CA GLN A 107 -6.93 -12.14 -11.93
C GLN A 107 -6.40 -13.42 -12.59
N GLU A 108 -5.14 -13.40 -13.02
CA GLU A 108 -4.51 -14.50 -13.75
C GLU A 108 -3.65 -15.41 -12.84
N HIS A 109 -3.71 -15.22 -11.53
CA HIS A 109 -2.86 -15.93 -10.58
C HIS A 109 -3.66 -16.61 -9.47
N THR A 110 -3.28 -17.83 -9.12
CA THR A 110 -3.86 -18.58 -7.99
C THR A 110 -3.40 -18.05 -6.63
N TYR A 111 -2.28 -17.31 -6.62
CA TYR A 111 -1.74 -16.58 -5.48
C TYR A 111 -1.22 -15.23 -5.99
N TYR A 112 -1.44 -14.18 -5.21
CA TYR A 112 -0.89 -12.87 -5.53
C TYR A 112 -0.58 -12.11 -4.24
N SER A 113 0.58 -11.50 -4.16
CA SER A 113 0.90 -10.58 -3.08
C SER A 113 1.85 -9.48 -3.53
N ILE A 114 1.73 -8.32 -2.89
CA ILE A 114 2.70 -7.24 -2.96
C ILE A 114 3.49 -7.23 -1.66
N GLY A 115 4.78 -7.61 -1.73
CA GLY A 115 5.67 -7.63 -0.57
C GLY A 115 6.13 -6.23 -0.14
N ALA A 116 6.21 -5.29 -1.09
CA ALA A 116 6.58 -3.92 -0.82
C ALA A 116 5.96 -2.95 -1.84
N PHE A 117 5.64 -1.75 -1.37
CA PHE A 117 5.20 -0.61 -2.18
C PHE A 117 5.88 0.64 -1.64
N LYS A 118 6.79 1.22 -2.41
CA LYS A 118 7.68 2.32 -2.00
C LYS A 118 7.62 3.46 -3.01
N VAL A 119 7.20 4.63 -2.54
CA VAL A 119 7.16 5.85 -3.34
C VAL A 119 8.48 6.59 -3.17
N SER A 120 9.05 7.07 -4.27
CA SER A 120 10.26 7.89 -4.26
C SER A 120 10.04 9.21 -3.49
N PRO A 121 11.08 9.82 -2.89
CA PRO A 121 10.93 11.04 -2.09
C PRO A 121 10.32 12.24 -2.84
N ASN A 122 10.54 12.34 -4.15
CA ASN A 122 9.93 13.36 -5.01
C ASN A 122 8.53 12.98 -5.54
N ASN A 123 8.00 11.82 -5.14
CA ASN A 123 6.70 11.25 -5.50
C ASN A 123 6.53 10.91 -6.99
N LYS A 124 7.59 10.88 -7.80
CA LYS A 124 7.49 10.63 -9.24
C LYS A 124 7.50 9.15 -9.60
N LEU A 125 8.32 8.37 -8.89
CA LEU A 125 8.47 6.93 -9.11
C LEU A 125 7.87 6.13 -7.97
N VAL A 126 7.37 4.95 -8.29
CA VAL A 126 6.94 3.92 -7.35
C VAL A 126 7.65 2.61 -7.69
N ALA A 127 8.23 1.99 -6.68
CA ALA A 127 8.74 0.63 -6.74
C ALA A 127 7.77 -0.30 -6.01
N TYR A 128 7.37 -1.41 -6.63
CA TYR A 128 6.57 -2.44 -5.97
C TYR A 128 7.12 -3.83 -6.24
N ALA A 129 7.08 -4.68 -5.22
CA ALA A 129 7.59 -6.05 -5.24
C ALA A 129 6.42 -7.05 -5.33
N GLU A 130 6.32 -7.77 -6.44
CA GLU A 130 5.23 -8.71 -6.75
C GLU A 130 5.69 -10.16 -6.55
N ASP A 131 4.88 -10.95 -5.84
CA ASP A 131 5.00 -12.40 -5.73
C ASP A 131 3.68 -13.06 -6.18
N THR A 132 3.78 -13.96 -7.16
CA THR A 132 2.65 -14.68 -7.76
C THR A 132 2.62 -16.16 -7.41
N LYS A 133 3.58 -16.62 -6.58
CA LYS A 133 3.80 -18.03 -6.24
C LYS A 133 3.77 -18.29 -4.74
N GLY A 134 3.97 -17.27 -3.91
CA GLY A 134 4.04 -17.40 -2.46
C GLY A 134 5.37 -17.95 -1.98
N ASP A 135 6.43 -17.84 -2.78
CA ASP A 135 7.78 -18.28 -2.45
C ASP A 135 8.65 -17.16 -1.86
N GLU A 136 8.07 -15.96 -1.67
CA GLU A 136 8.76 -14.75 -1.19
C GLU A 136 9.94 -14.34 -2.09
N ILE A 137 9.91 -14.77 -3.36
CA ILE A 137 10.86 -14.35 -4.40
C ILE A 137 10.15 -13.34 -5.30
N TYR A 138 10.51 -12.08 -5.14
CA TYR A 138 9.77 -11.00 -5.78
C TYR A 138 10.32 -10.64 -7.16
N THR A 139 9.40 -10.23 -8.03
CA THR A 139 9.70 -9.40 -9.20
C THR A 139 9.39 -7.95 -8.86
N VAL A 140 10.39 -7.09 -8.90
CA VAL A 140 10.25 -5.67 -8.59
C VAL A 140 10.06 -4.88 -9.87
N TYR A 141 9.01 -4.07 -9.90
CA TYR A 141 8.71 -3.13 -10.97
C TYR A 141 8.89 -1.71 -10.47
N ILE A 142 9.42 -0.85 -11.33
CA ILE A 142 9.47 0.59 -11.12
C ILE A 142 8.54 1.22 -12.14
N ILE A 143 7.62 2.07 -11.70
CA ILE A 143 6.66 2.77 -12.54
C ILE A 143 6.69 4.28 -12.27
N ASP A 144 6.35 5.06 -13.29
CA ASP A 144 5.98 6.45 -13.10
C ASP A 144 4.61 6.53 -12.40
N ALA A 145 4.52 7.27 -11.32
CA ALA A 145 3.37 7.25 -10.42
C ALA A 145 2.14 8.00 -10.95
N GLU A 146 2.31 8.83 -11.98
CA GLU A 146 1.24 9.60 -12.62
C GLU A 146 0.66 8.83 -13.81
N THR A 147 1.54 8.28 -14.65
CA THR A 147 1.17 7.61 -15.90
C THR A 147 1.01 6.10 -15.73
N ARG A 148 1.60 5.53 -14.68
CA ARG A 148 1.72 4.08 -14.41
C ARG A 148 2.54 3.33 -15.45
N THR A 149 3.37 4.07 -16.19
CA THR A 149 4.24 3.50 -17.22
C THR A 149 5.45 2.84 -16.57
N PRO A 150 5.84 1.61 -16.97
CA PRO A 150 7.08 0.99 -16.51
C PRO A 150 8.33 1.80 -16.84
N VAL A 151 9.25 1.87 -15.87
CA VAL A 151 10.56 2.50 -16.01
C VAL A 151 11.60 1.39 -16.02
N GLY A 152 12.15 1.13 -17.21
CA GLY A 152 13.16 0.09 -17.40
C GLY A 152 12.59 -1.32 -17.37
N LYS A 153 13.46 -2.29 -17.09
CA LYS A 153 13.10 -3.72 -17.01
C LYS A 153 12.84 -4.11 -15.55
N PRO A 154 11.92 -5.05 -15.29
CA PRO A 154 11.72 -5.57 -13.94
C PRO A 154 12.98 -6.24 -13.38
N LEU A 155 13.19 -6.11 -12.09
CA LEU A 155 14.24 -6.82 -11.34
C LEU A 155 13.66 -8.13 -10.83
N VAL A 156 14.37 -9.23 -11.00
CA VAL A 156 13.88 -10.58 -10.63
C VAL A 156 14.74 -11.17 -9.54
N ARG A 157 14.17 -12.09 -8.75
CA ARG A 157 14.86 -12.77 -7.64
C ARG A 157 15.36 -11.80 -6.56
N ILE A 158 14.49 -10.88 -6.19
CA ILE A 158 14.75 -9.85 -5.17
C ILE A 158 13.93 -10.18 -3.93
N THR A 159 14.39 -9.77 -2.75
CA THR A 159 13.55 -9.75 -1.54
C THR A 159 12.51 -8.62 -1.61
N SER A 160 11.66 -8.49 -0.60
CA SER A 160 10.75 -7.34 -0.45
C SER A 160 11.44 -6.11 0.17
N ASP A 161 12.72 -6.19 0.54
CA ASP A 161 13.45 -5.09 1.14
C ASP A 161 13.90 -4.08 0.08
N LEU A 162 13.10 -3.02 -0.07
CA LEU A 162 13.32 -1.93 -1.02
C LEU A 162 13.45 -0.60 -0.30
N GLU A 163 14.45 0.21 -0.69
CA GLU A 163 14.63 1.56 -0.15
C GLU A 163 15.13 2.53 -1.22
N TRP A 164 14.56 3.75 -1.26
CA TRP A 164 14.98 4.77 -2.22
C TRP A 164 16.23 5.50 -1.72
N ALA A 165 17.30 5.48 -2.52
CA ALA A 165 18.49 6.31 -2.32
C ALA A 165 18.36 7.61 -3.15
N GLY A 166 17.79 8.64 -2.53
CA GLY A 166 17.41 9.86 -3.25
C GLY A 166 16.20 9.62 -4.15
N ASN A 167 16.12 10.33 -5.28
CA ASN A 167 14.91 10.37 -6.11
C ASN A 167 14.84 9.30 -7.21
N GLU A 168 15.99 8.72 -7.57
CA GLU A 168 16.13 7.96 -8.82
C GLU A 168 16.85 6.62 -8.65
N ALA A 169 17.52 6.39 -7.51
CA ALA A 169 18.18 5.12 -7.22
C ALA A 169 17.39 4.30 -6.19
N LEU A 170 17.29 3.01 -6.43
CA LEU A 170 16.64 2.05 -5.54
C LEU A 170 17.69 1.07 -5.03
N LEU A 171 17.78 0.92 -3.71
CA LEU A 171 18.52 -0.13 -3.03
C LEU A 171 17.58 -1.32 -2.83
N TYR A 172 18.10 -2.52 -3.07
CA TYR A 172 17.34 -3.77 -2.97
C TYR A 172 18.27 -4.93 -2.66
N ILE A 173 17.71 -6.04 -2.16
CA ILE A 173 18.51 -7.21 -1.79
C ILE A 173 18.26 -8.36 -2.79
N THR A 174 19.32 -8.88 -3.41
CA THR A 174 19.21 -10.04 -4.31
C THR A 174 19.19 -11.36 -3.56
N MET A 175 18.65 -12.40 -4.22
CA MET A 175 18.72 -13.77 -3.74
C MET A 175 19.68 -14.62 -4.59
N ASP A 176 20.54 -15.38 -3.91
CA ASP A 176 21.40 -16.39 -4.53
C ASP A 176 20.62 -17.61 -5.04
N GLU A 177 21.32 -18.60 -5.60
CA GLU A 177 20.72 -19.82 -6.18
C GLU A 177 19.98 -20.69 -5.16
N VAL A 178 20.35 -20.61 -3.88
CA VAL A 178 19.73 -21.36 -2.77
C VAL A 178 18.76 -20.52 -1.94
N LEU A 179 18.28 -19.41 -2.53
CA LEU A 179 17.25 -18.52 -1.99
C LEU A 179 17.65 -17.79 -0.71
N ARG A 180 18.95 -17.46 -0.57
CA ARG A 180 19.45 -16.65 0.53
C ARG A 180 19.71 -15.22 0.05
N PRO A 181 19.33 -14.21 0.85
CA PRO A 181 19.77 -12.84 0.60
C PRO A 181 21.30 -12.75 0.56
N ASP A 182 21.88 -12.16 -0.49
CA ASP A 182 23.34 -12.20 -0.71
C ASP A 182 24.02 -10.86 -1.01
N LYS A 183 23.33 -9.92 -1.68
CA LYS A 183 23.91 -8.61 -2.08
C LYS A 183 22.90 -7.47 -1.94
N VAL A 184 23.43 -6.28 -1.74
CA VAL A 184 22.74 -4.98 -1.81
C VAL A 184 23.30 -4.17 -2.97
#